data_AF-A0A4R8TD99-F1
#
_entry.id   AF-A0A4R8TD99-F1
#
_cell.length_a   1.000
_cell.length_b   1.000
_cell.length_c   1.000
_cell.angle_alpha   90.00
_cell.angle_beta   90.00
_cell.angle_gamma   90.00
#
_symmetry.space_group_name_H-M   'P 1'
#
loop_
_entity.id
_entity.type
_entity.pdbx_description
1 polymer ?
#
loop_
_entity_poly.entity_id
_entity_poly.type
_entity_poly.pdbx_seq_one_letter_code
_entity_poly.pdbx_strand_id
1 'polypeptide(L)'
;MPSFNPDRDITNLSGKVILVMGGNNGLGKETVLQLSKHNPAHIFMGARSEKKALEAVAEIRKAVPDAAKITFLKLDLASFESAKEAASSFLAQPDTKLAEELWEWTEEELARHL
;
A
#
# COMPACT_ATOMS: atom_id res chain seq x y z
N MET A 1 -1.73 27.68 -13.38
CA MET A 1 -2.01 26.26 -13.11
C MET A 1 -1.98 26.05 -11.61
N PRO A 2 -2.99 25.42 -10.99
CA PRO A 2 -2.85 25.03 -9.59
C PRO A 2 -1.67 24.05 -9.48
N SER A 3 -0.75 24.34 -8.56
CA SER A 3 0.44 23.50 -8.31
C SER A 3 0.15 22.49 -7.20
N PHE A 4 0.36 21.22 -7.51
CA PHE A 4 0.28 20.15 -6.52
C PHE A 4 1.41 20.26 -5.48
N ASN A 5 1.06 20.10 -4.21
CA ASN A 5 2.00 19.97 -3.08
C ASN A 5 1.63 18.69 -2.30
N PRO A 6 2.50 17.67 -2.26
CA PRO A 6 2.18 16.39 -1.62
C PRO A 6 1.89 16.52 -0.13
N ASP A 7 2.58 17.42 0.59
CA ASP A 7 2.39 17.58 2.05
C ASP A 7 1.00 18.15 2.39
N ARG A 8 0.33 18.82 1.44
CA ARG A 8 -1.01 19.42 1.61
C ARG A 8 -2.10 18.65 0.88
N ASP A 9 -1.83 18.22 -0.35
CA ASP A 9 -2.85 17.75 -1.29
C ASP A 9 -3.08 16.23 -1.19
N ILE A 10 -2.15 15.48 -0.59
CA ILE A 10 -2.42 14.11 -0.15
C ILE A 10 -3.17 14.22 1.18
N THR A 11 -4.44 13.83 1.17
CA THR A 11 -5.29 13.86 2.37
C THR A 11 -4.86 12.79 3.38
N ASN A 12 -5.38 12.89 4.61
CA ASN A 12 -5.18 11.86 5.63
C ASN A 12 -5.61 10.46 5.12
N LEU A 13 -4.72 9.48 5.31
CA LEU A 13 -4.86 8.08 4.88
C LEU A 13 -5.15 7.14 6.05
N SER A 14 -5.57 7.66 7.21
CA SER A 14 -5.93 6.86 8.39
C SER A 14 -6.87 5.70 8.03
N GLY A 15 -6.51 4.50 8.47
CA GLY A 15 -7.27 3.27 8.18
C GLY A 15 -7.06 2.70 6.78
N LYS A 16 -6.27 3.34 5.90
CA LYS A 16 -5.98 2.83 4.55
C LYS A 16 -4.78 1.90 4.56
N VAL A 17 -4.93 0.76 3.91
CA VAL A 17 -3.84 -0.16 3.55
C VAL A 17 -3.49 0.02 2.08
N ILE A 18 -2.21 0.20 1.78
CA ILE A 18 -1.74 0.63 0.46
C ILE A 18 -0.70 -0.35 -0.06
N LEU A 19 -0.86 -0.86 -1.28
CA LEU A 19 0.16 -1.64 -1.96
C LEU A 19 0.81 -0.83 -3.08
N VAL A 20 2.13 -0.61 -3.00
CA VAL A 20 2.90 0.07 -4.04
C VAL A 20 3.82 -0.93 -4.75
N MET A 21 3.51 -1.23 -6.02
CA MET A 21 4.34 -2.08 -6.86
C MET A 21 5.58 -1.30 -7.35
N GLY A 22 6.76 -1.91 -7.26
CA GLY A 22 8.02 -1.22 -7.55
C GLY A 22 8.38 -0.16 -6.50
N GLY A 23 7.82 -0.25 -5.29
CA GLY A 23 7.95 0.76 -4.25
C GLY A 23 9.36 0.94 -3.67
N ASN A 24 10.34 0.16 -4.11
CA ASN A 24 11.70 0.19 -3.58
C ASN A 24 12.68 1.06 -4.38
N ASN A 25 12.27 1.67 -5.50
CA ASN A 25 13.14 2.53 -6.31
C ASN A 25 12.39 3.65 -7.05
N GLY A 26 13.12 4.69 -7.45
CA GLY A 26 12.62 5.78 -8.28
C GLY A 26 11.31 6.37 -7.77
N LEU A 27 10.34 6.52 -8.68
CA LEU A 27 9.02 7.08 -8.37
C LEU A 27 8.23 6.22 -7.38
N GLY A 28 8.38 4.89 -7.41
CA GLY A 28 7.68 4.02 -6.46
C GLY A 28 8.15 4.27 -5.03
N LYS A 29 9.45 4.46 -4.82
CA LYS A 29 10.02 4.81 -3.52
C LYS A 29 9.56 6.19 -3.06
N GLU A 30 9.55 7.17 -3.97
CA GLU A 30 9.05 8.51 -3.66
C GLU A 30 7.56 8.46 -3.29
N THR A 31 6.75 7.66 -3.97
CA THR A 31 5.34 7.43 -3.62
C THR A 31 5.21 6.86 -2.22
N VAL A 32 5.99 5.84 -1.85
CA VAL A 32 5.96 5.29 -0.48
C VAL A 32 6.38 6.34 0.54
N LEU A 33 7.42 7.12 0.25
CA LEU A 33 7.89 8.20 1.11
C LEU A 33 6.79 9.23 1.36
N GLN A 34 6.18 9.76 0.30
CA GLN A 34 5.14 10.78 0.43
C GLN A 34 3.93 10.21 1.16
N LEU A 35 3.38 9.07 0.73
CA LEU A 35 2.21 8.45 1.39
C LEU A 35 2.46 8.13 2.86
N SER A 36 3.69 7.76 3.24
CA SER A 36 4.02 7.41 4.64
C SER A 36 3.85 8.57 5.63
N LYS A 37 3.86 9.82 5.15
CA LYS A 37 3.66 11.03 5.97
C LYS A 37 2.21 11.28 6.37
N HIS A 38 1.24 10.65 5.71
CA HIS A 38 -0.19 10.98 5.83
C HIS A 38 -0.97 9.95 6.65
N ASN A 39 -0.34 9.34 7.65
CA ASN A 39 -0.96 8.38 8.59
C ASN A 39 -1.67 7.18 7.94
N PRO A 40 -1.12 6.50 6.91
CA PRO A 40 -1.72 5.26 6.45
C PRO A 40 -1.65 4.19 7.55
N ALA A 41 -2.60 3.24 7.54
CA ALA A 41 -2.56 2.13 8.48
C ALA A 41 -1.36 1.21 8.19
N HIS A 42 -1.10 0.94 6.92
CA HIS A 42 -0.02 0.05 6.48
C HIS A 42 0.30 0.29 5.00
N ILE A 43 1.59 0.33 4.66
CA ILE A 43 2.06 0.30 3.27
C ILE A 43 2.79 -1.03 3.00
N PHE A 44 2.40 -1.73 1.95
CA PHE A 44 3.13 -2.85 1.38
C PHE A 44 3.98 -2.38 0.21
N MET A 45 5.27 -2.68 0.28
CA MET A 45 6.26 -2.37 -0.75
C MET A 45 6.51 -3.60 -1.62
N GLY A 46 5.84 -3.68 -2.76
CA GLY A 46 6.00 -4.75 -3.73
C GLY A 46 7.32 -4.63 -4.48
N ALA A 47 8.22 -5.62 -4.36
CA ALA A 47 9.49 -5.61 -5.08
C ALA A 47 10.06 -7.03 -5.31
N ARG A 48 10.98 -7.14 -6.28
CA ARG A 48 11.69 -8.39 -6.56
C ARG A 48 12.81 -8.68 -5.56
N SER A 49 13.50 -7.66 -5.08
CA SER A 49 14.67 -7.81 -4.20
C SER A 49 14.32 -7.33 -2.79
N GLU A 50 14.28 -8.27 -1.85
CA GLU A 50 14.08 -7.98 -0.43
C GLU A 50 15.12 -7.01 0.09
N LYS A 51 16.41 -7.27 -0.18
CA LYS A 51 17.51 -6.40 0.24
C LYS A 51 17.27 -4.94 -0.16
N LYS A 52 16.99 -4.68 -1.45
CA LYS A 52 16.74 -3.30 -1.93
C LYS A 52 15.48 -2.69 -1.33
N ALA A 53 14.45 -3.50 -1.05
CA ALA A 53 13.24 -3.02 -0.39
C ALA A 53 13.52 -2.62 1.06
N LEU A 54 14.23 -3.44 1.83
CA LEU A 54 14.59 -3.14 3.22
C LEU A 54 15.51 -1.91 3.32
N GLU A 55 16.46 -1.76 2.40
CA GLU A 55 17.28 -0.54 2.28
C GLU A 55 16.39 0.70 2.03
N ALA A 56 15.45 0.62 1.09
CA ALA A 56 14.51 1.71 0.83
C ALA A 56 13.61 2.04 2.04
N VAL A 57 13.13 1.03 2.77
CA VAL A 57 12.35 1.22 4.00
C VAL A 57 13.19 1.92 5.07
N ALA A 58 14.45 1.54 5.25
CA ALA A 58 15.35 2.17 6.22
C ALA A 58 15.59 3.65 5.87
N GLU A 59 15.80 3.96 4.59
CA GLU A 59 15.96 5.34 4.13
C GLU A 59 14.69 6.18 4.35
N ILE A 60 13.51 5.61 4.07
CA ILE A 60 12.22 6.30 4.31
C ILE A 60 12.02 6.56 5.79
N ARG A 61 12.28 5.57 6.66
CA ARG A 61 12.17 5.73 8.12
C ARG A 61 13.15 6.77 8.68
N LYS A 62 14.33 6.93 8.05
CA LYS A 62 15.27 7.98 8.42
C LYS A 62 14.74 9.38 8.05
N ALA A 63 14.07 9.51 6.90
CA ALA A 63 13.50 10.77 6.43
C ALA A 63 12.18 11.12 7.14
N VAL A 64 11.40 10.12 7.53
CA VAL A 64 10.10 10.24 8.19
C VAL A 64 10.12 9.29 9.41
N PRO A 65 10.61 9.75 10.57
CA PRO A 65 10.73 8.92 11.77
C PRO A 65 9.41 8.29 12.22
N ASP A 66 8.32 9.04 12.06
CA ASP A 66 6.96 8.62 12.42
C ASP A 66 6.23 7.93 11.26
N ALA A 67 6.97 7.46 10.24
CA ALA A 67 6.37 6.74 9.12
C ALA A 67 5.56 5.54 9.61
N ALA A 68 4.40 5.36 8.96
CA ALA A 68 3.57 4.18 9.16
C ALA A 68 4.34 2.87 8.94
N LYS A 69 3.72 1.75 9.32
CA LYS A 69 4.26 0.41 9.03
C LYS A 69 4.49 0.28 7.51
N ILE A 70 5.72 -0.08 7.13
CA ILE A 70 6.06 -0.42 5.74
C ILE A 70 6.59 -1.86 5.74
N THR A 71 5.93 -2.75 5.00
CA THR A 71 6.31 -4.17 4.91
C THR A 71 6.68 -4.53 3.47
N PHE A 72 7.81 -5.21 3.31
CA PHE A 72 8.21 -5.77 2.03
C PHE A 72 7.24 -6.88 1.60
N LEU A 73 6.79 -6.82 0.35
CA LEU A 73 6.05 -7.89 -0.31
C LEU A 73 6.85 -8.38 -1.51
N LYS A 74 7.29 -9.64 -1.49
CA LYS A 74 7.96 -10.26 -2.63
C LYS A 74 6.99 -10.32 -3.80
N LEU A 75 7.29 -9.59 -4.87
CA LEU A 75 6.45 -9.50 -6.06
C LEU A 75 7.31 -9.37 -7.30
N ASP A 76 7.15 -10.32 -8.21
CA ASP A 76 7.65 -10.27 -9.58
C ASP A 76 6.48 -10.30 -10.57
N LEU A 77 6.16 -9.15 -11.16
CA LEU A 77 5.06 -9.03 -12.12
C LEU A 77 5.30 -9.76 -13.45
N ALA A 78 6.53 -10.21 -13.71
CA ALA A 78 6.83 -11.08 -14.85
C ALA A 78 6.46 -12.56 -14.60
N SER A 79 6.07 -12.92 -13.37
CA SER A 79 5.69 -14.27 -12.98
C SER A 79 4.28 -14.30 -12.38
N PHE A 80 3.36 -14.96 -13.08
CA PHE A 80 2.00 -15.17 -12.56
C PHE A 80 1.98 -15.91 -11.23
N GLU A 81 2.91 -16.86 -11.03
CA GLU A 81 3.02 -17.58 -9.76
C GLU A 81 3.43 -16.63 -8.64
N SER A 82 4.44 -15.78 -8.88
CA SER A 82 4.84 -14.77 -7.91
C SER A 82 3.71 -13.79 -7.60
N ALA A 83 2.91 -13.40 -8.60
CA ALA A 83 1.76 -12.53 -8.39
C ALA A 83 0.68 -13.20 -7.51
N LYS A 84 0.40 -14.49 -7.73
CA LYS A 84 -0.53 -15.28 -6.89
C LYS A 84 -0.02 -15.42 -5.47
N GLU A 85 1.25 -15.78 -5.29
CA GLU A 85 1.87 -15.91 -3.97
C GLU A 85 1.85 -14.57 -3.21
N ALA A 86 2.15 -13.47 -3.90
CA ALA A 86 2.11 -12.13 -3.34
C ALA A 86 0.69 -11.74 -2.92
N ALA A 87 -0.32 -12.03 -3.75
CA ALA A 87 -1.73 -11.77 -3.42
C ALA A 87 -2.18 -12.59 -2.20
N SER A 88 -1.86 -13.88 -2.15
CA SER A 88 -2.14 -14.74 -1.00
C SER A 88 -1.46 -14.24 0.27
N SER A 89 -0.17 -13.87 0.18
CA SER A 89 0.60 -13.33 1.30
C SER A 89 0.06 -11.97 1.78
N PHE A 90 -0.41 -11.14 0.83
CA PHE A 90 -1.05 -9.88 1.13
C PHE A 90 -2.38 -10.11 1.86
N LEU A 91 -3.29 -10.94 1.34
CA LEU A 91 -4.61 -11.22 1.92
C LEU A 91 -4.56 -11.99 3.25
N ALA A 92 -3.47 -12.69 3.54
CA ALA A 92 -3.26 -13.36 4.83
C ALA A 92 -2.99 -12.37 5.99
N GLN A 93 -2.74 -11.10 5.70
CA GLN A 93 -2.46 -10.11 6.72
C GLN A 93 -3.77 -9.70 7.45
N PRO A 94 -3.74 -9.51 8.78
CA PRO A 94 -4.95 -9.22 9.53
C PRO A 94 -5.68 -7.95 9.08
N ASP A 95 -4.93 -6.97 8.57
CA ASP A 95 -5.39 -5.64 8.16
C ASP A 95 -5.75 -5.55 6.67
N THR A 96 -5.54 -6.61 5.90
CA THR A 96 -5.91 -6.69 4.47
C THR A 96 -7.10 -7.61 4.23
N LYS A 97 -7.63 -8.24 5.28
CA LYS A 97 -8.86 -9.01 5.19
C LYS A 97 -9.93 -8.12 4.59
N LEU A 98 -10.37 -8.49 3.39
CA LEU A 98 -11.57 -7.92 2.82
C LEU A 98 -12.69 -8.26 3.80
N ALA A 99 -13.49 -7.25 4.18
CA ALA A 99 -14.74 -7.54 4.85
C ALA A 99 -15.52 -8.46 3.89
N GLU A 100 -15.66 -9.74 4.25
CA GLU A 100 -16.47 -10.70 3.49
C GLU A 100 -17.89 -10.13 3.29
N GLU A 101 -18.34 -9.27 4.22
CA GLU A 101 -19.61 -8.53 4.21
C GLU A 101 -19.79 -7.52 3.06
N LEU A 102 -18.73 -7.03 2.41
CA LEU A 102 -18.89 -5.99 1.37
C LEU A 102 -19.22 -6.53 -0.03
N TRP A 103 -19.10 -7.85 -0.25
CA TRP A 103 -19.39 -8.48 -1.54
C TRP A 103 -20.74 -9.21 -1.57
N GLU A 104 -21.38 -9.38 -0.42
CA GLU A 104 -22.75 -9.90 -0.31
C GLU A 104 -23.73 -8.77 0.02
N TRP A 105 -23.86 -7.79 -0.89
CA TRP A 105 -25.01 -6.89 -0.81
C TRP A 105 -26.26 -7.73 -1.08
N THR A 106 -27.22 -7.68 -0.16
CA THR A 106 -28.55 -8.20 -0.43
C THR A 106 -29.23 -7.34 -1.51
N GLU A 107 -30.14 -7.93 -2.30
CA GLU A 107 -30.99 -7.19 -3.26
C GLU A 107 -31.69 -5.98 -2.60
N GLU A 108 -32.01 -6.09 -1.30
CA GLU A 108 -32.61 -5.01 -0.49
C GLU A 108 -31.65 -3.84 -0.24
N GLU A 109 -30.35 -4.09 -0.10
CA GLU A 109 -29.35 -3.04 0.11
C GLU A 109 -28.99 -2.32 -1.19
N LEU A 110 -29.00 -3.05 -2.31
CA LEU A 110 -28.89 -2.49 -3.66
C LEU A 110 -30.08 -1.58 -3.99
N ALA A 111 -31.29 -2.00 -3.63
CA ALA A 111 -32.51 -1.22 -3.85
C ALA A 111 -32.58 0.08 -3.02
N ARG A 112 -31.82 0.20 -1.92
CA ARG A 112 -31.79 1.42 -1.08
C ARG A 112 -30.87 2.51 -1.61
N HIS A 113 -29.99 2.19 -2.54
CA HIS A 113 -28.99 3.11 -3.09
C HIS A 113 -29.24 3.49 -4.56
N LEU A 114 -30.40 3.07 -5.11
CA LEU A 114 -30.99 3.53 -6.37
C LEU A 114 -32.24 4.39 -6.07
#